data_AF-A0A6L7S044-F1
#
_entry.id   AF-A0A6L7S044-F1
#
_cell.length_a   1.000
_cell.length_b   1.000
_cell.length_c   1.000
_cell.angle_alpha   90.00
_cell.angle_beta   90.00
_cell.angle_gamma   90.00
#
_symmetry.space_group_name_H-M   'P 1'
#
loop_
_entity.id
_entity.type
_entity.pdbx_description
1 polymer ?
#
loop_
_entity_poly.entity_id
_entity_poly.type
_entity_poly.pdbx_seq_one_letter_code
_entity_poly.pdbx_strand_id
1 'polypeptide(L)'
;MSKIKSVRTRVWNWTGPTVPPTGNFCTNASDVLRDTGDAMSSFRFHQWLTCEIEVEDGIVGIGNAALAPTVVKKAIDDWYAPMVIGEDPFDYAHVWEKMYRRSHAWGRKGIGMTAISAIDIAI
;
A
#
# COMPACT_ATOMS: atom_id res chain seq x y z
N MET A 1 0.77 26.47 -8.57
CA MET A 1 1.58 25.29 -8.25
C MET A 1 1.05 24.11 -9.04
N SER A 2 1.93 23.20 -9.46
CA SER A 2 1.59 22.03 -10.29
C SER A 2 0.69 21.10 -9.48
N LYS A 3 -0.48 20.72 -10.00
CA LYS A 3 -1.43 19.86 -9.28
C LYS A 3 -1.17 18.40 -9.53
N ILE A 4 -1.59 17.54 -8.60
CA ILE A 4 -1.60 16.09 -8.83
C ILE A 4 -2.58 15.77 -9.95
N LYS A 5 -2.07 15.18 -11.03
CA LYS A 5 -2.81 14.84 -12.25
C LYS A 5 -3.32 13.40 -12.21
N SER A 6 -2.53 12.46 -11.71
CA SER A 6 -2.96 11.05 -11.66
C SER A 6 -2.30 10.27 -10.53
N VAL A 7 -2.98 9.19 -10.12
CA VAL A 7 -2.46 8.18 -9.20
C VAL A 7 -2.52 6.83 -9.93
N ARG A 8 -1.37 6.18 -10.10
CA ARG A 8 -1.26 4.87 -10.74
C ARG A 8 -0.70 3.86 -9.77
N THR A 9 -1.50 2.85 -9.43
CA THR A 9 -1.03 1.74 -8.57
C THR A 9 -0.88 0.44 -9.35
N ARG A 10 0.13 -0.36 -9.00
CA ARG A 10 0.38 -1.67 -9.59
C ARG A 10 0.75 -2.67 -8.50
N VAL A 11 0.28 -3.91 -8.65
CA VAL A 11 0.71 -5.03 -7.82
C VAL A 11 1.64 -5.91 -8.64
N TRP A 12 2.80 -6.21 -8.05
CA TRP A 12 3.85 -7.02 -8.63
C TRP A 12 3.85 -8.36 -7.92
N ASN A 13 3.65 -9.43 -8.68
CA ASN A 13 3.65 -10.80 -8.16
C ASN A 13 4.96 -11.47 -8.55
N TRP A 14 5.72 -11.91 -7.55
CA TRP A 14 6.92 -12.69 -7.81
C TRP A 14 6.55 -14.07 -8.37
N THR A 15 7.09 -14.40 -9.54
CA THR A 15 6.90 -15.70 -10.22
C THR A 15 8.22 -16.44 -10.46
N GLY A 16 9.33 -15.87 -9.99
CA GLY A 16 10.64 -16.50 -10.05
C GLY A 16 10.86 -17.54 -8.95
N PRO A 17 12.07 -18.11 -8.87
CA PRO A 17 12.41 -19.06 -7.82
C PRO A 17 12.34 -18.44 -6.43
N THR A 18 11.99 -19.24 -5.42
CA THR A 18 12.00 -18.86 -4.00
C THR A 18 12.69 -19.94 -3.17
N VAL A 19 13.29 -19.57 -2.05
CA VAL A 19 13.85 -20.55 -1.11
C VAL A 19 12.71 -21.40 -0.53
N PRO A 20 12.80 -22.75 -0.55
CA PRO A 20 11.78 -23.61 0.02
C PRO A 20 11.57 -23.34 1.52
N PRO A 21 10.31 -23.42 2.02
CA PRO A 21 10.02 -23.22 3.43
C PRO A 21 10.61 -24.35 4.28
N THR A 22 11.01 -24.02 5.52
CA THR A 22 11.49 -24.98 6.51
C THR A 22 10.75 -24.81 7.83
N GLY A 23 10.62 -25.91 8.59
CA GLY A 23 10.03 -25.90 9.93
C GLY A 23 10.92 -25.18 10.95
N ASN A 24 10.31 -24.68 12.03
CA ASN A 24 11.01 -23.99 13.13
C ASN A 24 11.90 -22.82 12.66
N PHE A 25 11.57 -22.20 11.52
CA PHE A 25 12.37 -21.15 10.90
C PHE A 25 12.17 -19.78 11.56
N CYS A 26 10.92 -19.35 11.72
CA CYS A 26 10.56 -18.06 12.32
C CYS A 26 9.22 -18.21 13.03
N THR A 27 9.22 -17.95 14.35
CA THR A 27 7.99 -17.96 15.12
C THR A 27 7.12 -16.75 14.78
N ASN A 28 5.81 -16.93 14.75
CA ASN A 28 4.85 -15.94 14.27
C ASN A 28 3.47 -16.10 14.93
N ALA A 29 2.55 -15.18 14.62
CA ALA A 29 1.23 -15.14 15.25
C ALA A 29 0.34 -16.36 14.94
N SER A 30 0.63 -17.12 13.88
CA SER A 30 -0.13 -18.32 13.51
C SER A 30 0.34 -19.58 14.25
N ASP A 31 1.47 -19.57 14.94
CA ASP A 31 2.02 -20.78 15.59
C ASP A 31 1.12 -21.36 16.70
N VAL A 32 0.19 -20.56 17.22
CA VAL A 32 -0.81 -21.01 18.20
C VAL A 32 -1.90 -21.88 17.54
N LEU A 33 -2.05 -21.75 16.23
CA LEU A 33 -2.99 -22.54 15.43
C LEU A 33 -2.39 -23.93 15.17
N ARG A 34 -3.25 -24.90 14.85
CA ARG A 34 -2.86 -26.29 14.56
C ARG A 34 -2.86 -26.58 13.07
N ASP A 35 -2.52 -25.57 12.28
CA ASP A 35 -2.50 -25.67 10.82
C ASP A 35 -1.28 -26.47 10.35
N THR A 36 -1.41 -27.09 9.17
CA THR A 36 -0.32 -27.85 8.54
C THR A 36 0.34 -27.02 7.45
N GLY A 37 1.63 -27.28 7.18
CA GLY A 37 2.38 -26.60 6.12
C GLY A 37 3.35 -25.54 6.65
N ASP A 38 3.62 -24.52 5.83
CA ASP A 38 4.54 -23.43 6.14
C ASP A 38 3.89 -22.41 7.08
N ALA A 39 4.39 -22.33 8.32
CA ALA A 39 3.90 -21.40 9.34
C ALA A 39 4.05 -19.91 8.92
N MET A 40 4.98 -19.59 8.02
CA MET A 40 5.16 -18.24 7.50
C MET A 40 4.27 -17.91 6.29
N SER A 41 3.43 -18.84 5.82
CA SER A 41 2.70 -18.71 4.55
C SER A 41 1.90 -17.40 4.43
N SER A 42 1.20 -16.96 5.49
CA SER A 42 0.44 -15.70 5.50
C SER A 42 1.26 -14.44 5.76
N PHE A 43 2.55 -14.57 6.05
CA PHE A 43 3.46 -13.47 6.43
C PHE A 43 4.53 -13.18 5.36
N ARG A 44 4.61 -14.00 4.30
CA ARG A 44 5.55 -13.78 3.20
C ARG A 44 5.10 -12.62 2.31
N PHE A 45 6.07 -11.84 1.85
CA PHE A 45 5.86 -10.76 0.88
C PHE A 45 6.39 -11.16 -0.49
N HIS A 46 5.72 -12.13 -1.14
CA HIS A 46 5.97 -12.45 -2.55
C HIS A 46 5.15 -11.56 -3.51
N GLN A 47 4.49 -10.55 -2.96
CA GLN A 47 3.80 -9.50 -3.70
C GLN A 47 4.25 -8.14 -3.17
N TRP A 48 4.30 -7.14 -4.04
CA TRP A 48 4.59 -5.75 -3.66
C TRP A 48 3.67 -4.79 -4.42
N LEU A 49 3.40 -3.63 -3.86
CA LEU A 49 2.65 -2.56 -4.49
C LEU A 49 3.57 -1.37 -4.79
N THR A 50 3.47 -0.82 -5.99
CA THR A 50 4.00 0.51 -6.32
C THR A 50 2.86 1.48 -6.52
N CYS A 51 3.02 2.70 -6.02
CA CYS A 51 2.11 3.83 -6.19
C CYS A 51 2.88 4.98 -6.85
N GLU A 52 2.45 5.40 -8.03
CA GLU A 52 3.03 6.52 -8.77
C GLU A 52 2.06 7.69 -8.71
N ILE A 53 2.56 8.87 -8.33
CA ILE A 53 1.80 10.13 -8.35
C ILE A 53 2.43 11.04 -9.40
N GLU A 54 1.69 11.32 -10.46
CA GLU A 54 2.12 12.23 -11.53
C GLU A 54 1.46 13.58 -11.32
N VAL A 55 2.24 14.66 -11.37
CA VAL A 55 1.75 16.05 -11.38
C VAL A 55 1.67 16.61 -12.80
N GLU A 56 1.00 17.75 -13.00
CA GLU A 56 0.70 18.32 -14.31
C GLU A 56 1.93 18.59 -15.20
N ASP A 57 3.08 18.89 -14.60
CA ASP A 57 4.36 19.11 -15.29
C ASP A 57 5.14 17.81 -15.62
N GLY A 58 4.56 16.64 -15.29
CA GLY A 58 5.08 15.33 -15.64
C GLY A 58 6.08 14.74 -14.63
N ILE A 59 6.38 15.43 -13.53
CA ILE A 59 7.15 14.84 -12.43
C ILE A 59 6.35 13.69 -11.81
N VAL A 60 7.03 12.57 -11.52
CA VAL A 60 6.42 11.38 -10.91
C VAL A 60 7.11 11.04 -9.61
N GLY A 61 6.37 11.07 -8.51
CA GLY A 61 6.80 10.53 -7.22
C GLY A 61 6.44 9.05 -7.09
N ILE A 62 7.26 8.29 -6.35
CA ILE A 62 7.17 6.83 -6.25
C ILE A 62 7.09 6.41 -4.78
N GLY A 63 5.95 5.85 -4.41
CA GLY A 63 5.71 5.19 -3.13
C GLY A 63 5.42 3.71 -3.28
N ASN A 64 5.31 3.00 -2.14
CA ASN A 64 5.16 1.55 -2.14
C ASN A 64 4.47 1.00 -0.89
N ALA A 65 4.00 -0.25 -0.98
CA ALA A 65 3.47 -1.00 0.16
C ALA A 65 3.62 -2.52 -0.03
N ALA A 66 3.64 -3.28 1.07
CA ALA A 66 3.78 -4.74 1.04
C ALA A 66 2.59 -5.50 1.66
N LEU A 67 1.87 -4.89 2.60
CA LEU A 67 0.73 -5.55 3.26
C LEU A 67 -0.45 -5.64 2.29
N ALA A 68 -1.02 -6.85 2.14
CA ALA A 68 -2.20 -7.14 1.33
C ALA A 68 -2.30 -6.33 0.01
N PRO A 69 -1.31 -6.43 -0.91
CA PRO A 69 -1.13 -5.47 -2.01
C PRO A 69 -2.37 -5.28 -2.89
N THR A 70 -3.13 -6.34 -3.17
CA THR A 70 -4.35 -6.25 -3.99
C THR A 70 -5.47 -5.46 -3.33
N VAL A 71 -5.63 -5.60 -2.01
CA VAL A 71 -6.64 -4.88 -1.23
C VAL A 71 -6.23 -3.43 -1.04
N VAL A 72 -4.95 -3.18 -0.77
CA VAL A 72 -4.40 -1.81 -0.69
C VAL A 72 -4.52 -1.09 -2.04
N LYS A 73 -4.22 -1.76 -3.16
CA LYS A 73 -4.45 -1.21 -4.51
C LYS A 73 -5.90 -0.77 -4.68
N LYS A 74 -6.85 -1.65 -4.37
CA LYS A 74 -8.28 -1.33 -4.48
C LYS A 74 -8.67 -0.16 -3.57
N ALA A 75 -8.13 -0.10 -2.35
CA ALA A 75 -8.34 1.02 -1.45
C ALA A 75 -7.84 2.36 -2.04
N ILE A 76 -6.62 2.35 -2.61
CA ILE A 76 -6.05 3.53 -3.28
C ILE A 76 -6.93 3.95 -4.47
N ASP A 77 -7.21 3.03 -5.38
CA ASP A 77 -7.89 3.33 -6.64
C ASP A 77 -9.32 3.84 -6.41
N ASP A 78 -10.08 3.20 -5.52
CA ASP A 78 -11.52 3.47 -5.36
C ASP A 78 -11.80 4.60 -4.36
N TRP A 79 -10.99 4.75 -3.29
CA TRP A 79 -11.26 5.71 -2.22
C TRP A 79 -10.28 6.88 -2.17
N TYR A 80 -8.97 6.61 -2.23
CA TYR A 80 -7.98 7.65 -1.91
C TYR A 80 -7.56 8.48 -3.13
N ALA A 81 -7.43 7.89 -4.31
CA ALA A 81 -7.05 8.61 -5.52
C ALA A 81 -7.99 9.80 -5.83
N PRO A 82 -9.33 9.69 -5.72
CA PRO A 82 -10.23 10.83 -5.89
C PRO A 82 -10.05 11.96 -4.85
N MET A 83 -9.45 11.67 -3.69
CA MET A 83 -9.17 12.67 -2.66
C MET A 83 -7.86 13.40 -2.91
N VAL A 84 -6.93 12.82 -3.67
CA VAL A 84 -5.57 13.32 -3.87
C VAL A 84 -5.43 14.03 -5.23
N ILE A 85 -6.12 13.55 -6.26
CA ILE A 85 -6.08 14.17 -7.60
C ILE A 85 -6.66 15.60 -7.52
N GLY A 86 -5.93 16.55 -8.11
CA GLY A 86 -6.27 17.97 -8.13
C GLY A 86 -5.74 18.78 -6.94
N GLU A 87 -5.14 18.12 -5.95
CA GLU A 87 -4.48 18.77 -4.81
C GLU A 87 -3.06 19.26 -5.19
N ASP A 88 -2.55 20.22 -4.42
CA ASP A 88 -1.15 20.63 -4.47
C ASP A 88 -0.29 19.61 -3.70
N PRO A 89 0.76 19.02 -4.29
CA PRO A 89 1.64 18.09 -3.58
C PRO A 89 2.32 18.73 -2.36
N PHE A 90 2.53 20.06 -2.34
CA PHE A 90 3.08 20.75 -1.17
C PHE A 90 2.08 20.94 -0.03
N ASP A 91 0.80 20.68 -0.26
CA ASP A 91 -0.24 20.58 0.79
C ASP A 91 -0.30 19.17 1.41
N TYR A 92 0.79 18.38 1.33
CA TYR A 92 0.88 16.98 1.78
C TYR A 92 0.26 16.72 3.16
N ALA A 93 0.46 17.60 4.15
CA ALA A 93 -0.11 17.45 5.48
C ALA A 93 -1.65 17.55 5.48
N HIS A 94 -2.22 18.44 4.65
CA HIS A 94 -3.66 18.55 4.45
C HIS A 94 -4.20 17.33 3.69
N VAL A 95 -3.52 16.91 2.62
CA VAL A 95 -3.88 15.71 1.83
C VAL A 95 -3.89 14.46 2.73
N TRP A 96 -2.89 14.32 3.60
CA TRP A 96 -2.82 13.26 4.60
C TRP A 96 -4.02 13.30 5.56
N GLU A 97 -4.33 14.47 6.15
CA GLU A 97 -5.46 14.63 7.07
C GLU A 97 -6.81 14.38 6.37
N LYS A 98 -6.96 14.80 5.11
CA LYS A 98 -8.15 14.52 4.28
C LYS A 98 -8.35 13.02 4.14
N MET A 99 -7.33 12.27 3.73
CA MET A 99 -7.42 10.81 3.60
C MET A 99 -7.71 10.14 4.95
N TYR A 100 -6.98 10.53 6.01
CA TYR A 100 -7.11 9.94 7.33
C TYR A 100 -8.49 10.16 7.95
N ARG A 101 -9.00 11.40 7.92
CA ARG A 101 -10.30 11.74 8.53
C ARG A 101 -11.48 11.22 7.72
N ARG A 102 -11.43 11.27 6.39
CA ARG A 102 -12.50 10.76 5.53
C ARG A 102 -12.63 9.25 5.56
N SER A 103 -11.55 8.53 5.86
CA SER A 103 -11.55 7.07 6.01
C SER A 103 -11.55 6.60 7.47
N HIS A 104 -11.63 7.50 8.46
CA HIS A 104 -11.35 7.18 9.87
C HIS A 104 -12.18 6.03 10.45
N ALA A 105 -13.42 5.87 9.98
CA ALA A 105 -14.33 4.81 10.41
C ALA A 105 -13.79 3.38 10.13
N TRP A 106 -12.97 3.20 9.09
CA TRP A 106 -12.50 1.88 8.65
C TRP A 106 -10.99 1.83 8.33
N GLY A 107 -10.35 2.97 8.07
CA GLY A 107 -8.98 3.06 7.55
C GLY A 107 -7.93 3.54 8.55
N ARG A 108 -8.30 3.87 9.80
CA ARG A 108 -7.37 4.41 10.81
C ARG A 108 -6.21 3.49 11.21
N LYS A 109 -6.26 2.21 10.81
CA LYS A 109 -5.22 1.18 10.97
C LYS A 109 -5.30 0.19 9.79
N GLY A 110 -4.30 -0.67 9.63
CA GLY A 110 -4.32 -1.73 8.61
C GLY A 110 -4.39 -1.18 7.19
N ILE A 111 -5.27 -1.75 6.35
CA ILE A 111 -5.38 -1.48 4.91
C ILE A 111 -5.43 0.01 4.58
N GLY A 112 -6.30 0.78 5.25
CA GLY A 112 -6.45 2.20 4.94
C GLY A 112 -5.19 3.01 5.24
N MET A 113 -4.56 2.75 6.39
CA MET A 113 -3.31 3.41 6.75
C MET A 113 -2.16 3.00 5.83
N THR A 114 -2.08 1.73 5.41
CA THR A 114 -1.09 1.29 4.41
C THR A 114 -1.27 1.96 3.05
N ALA A 115 -2.52 2.15 2.61
CA ALA A 115 -2.82 2.89 1.39
C ALA A 115 -2.39 4.36 1.51
N ILE A 116 -2.72 5.02 2.63
CA ILE A 116 -2.24 6.37 2.95
C ILE A 116 -0.71 6.43 2.90
N SER A 117 0.00 5.47 3.50
CA SER A 117 1.46 5.43 3.48
C SER A 117 2.04 5.33 2.07
N ALA A 118 1.45 4.50 1.19
CA ALA A 118 1.93 4.36 -0.18
C ALA A 118 1.77 5.65 -1.00
N ILE A 119 0.68 6.38 -0.75
CA ILE A 119 0.41 7.69 -1.38
C ILE A 119 1.34 8.75 -0.79
N ASP A 120 1.44 8.83 0.54
CA ASP A 120 2.23 9.85 1.26
C ASP A 120 3.72 9.78 0.93
N ILE A 121 4.30 8.58 0.76
CA ILE A 121 5.69 8.41 0.30
C ILE A 121 5.84 8.85 -1.17
N ALA A 122 4.78 8.76 -1.98
CA ALA A 122 4.79 9.15 -3.38
C ALA A 122 4.57 10.65 -3.60
N ILE A 123 4.06 11.39 -2.59
CA ILE A 123 3.93 12.85 -2.59
C ILE A 123 5.26 13.46 -2.14
#